data_AF-A0A3N1A3U7-F1
#
_entry.id   AF-A0A3N1A3U7-F1
#
_cell.length_a   1.000
_cell.length_b   1.000
_cell.length_c   1.000
_cell.angle_alpha   90.00
_cell.angle_beta   90.00
_cell.angle_gamma   90.00
#
_symmetry.space_group_name_H-M   'P 1'
#
loop_
_entity.id
_entity.type
_entity.pdbx_description
1 polymer ?
#
loop_
_entity_poly.entity_id
_entity_poly.type
_entity_poly.pdbx_seq_one_letter_code
_entity_poly.pdbx_strand_id
1 'polypeptide(L)'
;MPRGWRTRIVPRILRRDRTCMLRTHCRGAQSTEVDHIGDPEDHGDHNLRGVCSRCHAHRTGQQGAAASNAARPTRRRPDRGAHPGLIVTDGDGGGGGCPPGRGAFSGGG
;
A
#
# COMPACT_ATOMS: atom_id res chain seq x y z
N MET A 1 -16.40 -13.52 6.93
CA MET A 1 -15.83 -14.76 7.54
C MET A 1 -16.92 -15.82 7.65
N PRO A 2 -16.77 -17.02 7.04
CA PRO A 2 -17.81 -18.03 7.00
C PRO A 2 -18.09 -18.68 8.37
N ARG A 3 -19.33 -19.15 8.56
CA ARG A 3 -19.68 -19.99 9.72
C ARG A 3 -18.84 -21.27 9.68
N GLY A 4 -18.19 -21.60 10.79
CA GLY A 4 -17.36 -22.81 10.89
C GLY A 4 -15.94 -22.68 10.33
N TRP A 5 -15.47 -21.47 10.02
CA TRP A 5 -14.10 -21.22 9.58
C TRP A 5 -13.05 -21.91 10.47
N ARG A 6 -13.03 -21.56 11.77
CA ARG A 6 -12.03 -22.10 12.72
C ARG A 6 -12.28 -23.54 13.13
N THR A 7 -13.52 -24.00 13.08
CA THR A 7 -13.91 -25.31 13.65
C THR A 7 -13.98 -26.42 12.61
N ARG A 8 -14.26 -26.10 11.35
CA ARG A 8 -14.43 -27.09 10.27
C ARG A 8 -13.42 -26.87 9.15
N ILE A 9 -13.33 -25.66 8.62
CA ILE A 9 -12.54 -25.37 7.42
C ILE A 9 -11.04 -25.43 7.74
N VAL A 10 -10.57 -24.62 8.70
CA VAL A 10 -9.14 -24.56 9.06
C VAL A 10 -8.59 -25.93 9.48
N PRO A 11 -9.21 -26.69 10.39
CA PRO A 11 -8.69 -28.00 10.79
C PRO A 11 -8.68 -29.00 9.63
N ARG A 12 -9.65 -28.92 8.71
CA ARG A 12 -9.69 -29.78 7.52
C ARG A 12 -8.54 -29.47 6.57
N ILE A 13 -8.29 -28.20 6.26
CA ILE A 13 -7.19 -27.80 5.38
C ILE A 13 -5.83 -28.12 6.02
N LEU A 14 -5.65 -27.86 7.32
CA LEU A 14 -4.40 -28.19 8.01
C LEU A 14 -4.16 -29.71 8.13
N ARG A 15 -5.22 -30.52 8.17
CA ARG A 15 -5.10 -31.99 8.09
C ARG A 15 -4.69 -32.48 6.71
N ARG A 16 -5.22 -31.83 5.65
CA ARG A 16 -4.87 -32.11 4.25
C ARG A 16 -3.42 -31.68 3.96
N ASP A 17 -3.08 -30.46 4.35
CA ASP A 17 -1.81 -29.81 4.03
C ASP A 17 -0.94 -29.70 5.27
N ARG A 18 -0.44 -30.84 5.75
CA ARG A 18 0.37 -30.87 7.00
C ARG A 18 1.67 -30.07 6.90
N THR A 19 2.19 -29.91 5.69
CA THR A 19 3.42 -29.13 5.41
C THR A 19 3.08 -27.93 4.55
N CYS A 20 3.79 -26.82 4.77
CA CYS A 20 3.61 -25.57 4.06
C CYS A 20 3.67 -25.80 2.55
N MET A 21 2.60 -25.42 1.84
CA MET A 21 2.51 -25.57 0.39
C MET A 21 3.30 -24.51 -0.38
N LEU A 22 3.56 -23.34 0.22
CA LEU A 22 4.32 -22.27 -0.45
C LEU A 22 5.78 -22.66 -0.66
N ARG A 23 6.41 -23.23 0.37
CA ARG A 23 7.84 -23.61 0.38
C ARG A 23 8.81 -22.52 -0.12
N THR A 24 8.39 -21.26 -0.09
CA THR A 24 9.18 -20.13 -0.60
C THR A 24 10.28 -19.73 0.38
N HIS A 25 9.96 -19.70 1.68
CA HIS A 25 10.87 -19.30 2.76
C HIS A 25 11.09 -20.38 3.82
N CYS A 26 10.64 -21.61 3.53
CA CYS A 26 10.80 -22.75 4.43
C CYS A 26 11.09 -24.03 3.64
N ARG A 27 11.75 -24.99 4.31
CA ARG A 27 12.05 -26.32 3.76
C ARG A 27 10.96 -27.34 4.12
N GLY A 28 9.69 -26.98 3.94
CA GLY A 28 8.56 -27.84 4.29
C GLY A 28 8.18 -27.82 5.77
N ALA A 29 8.21 -26.66 6.41
CA ALA A 29 7.75 -26.48 7.79
C ALA A 29 6.26 -26.86 7.95
N GLN A 30 5.84 -27.17 9.17
CA GLN A 30 4.44 -27.47 9.47
C GLN A 30 3.52 -26.29 9.10
N SER A 31 2.38 -26.59 8.50
CA SER A 31 1.34 -25.60 8.26
C SER A 31 0.64 -25.24 9.56
N THR A 32 0.57 -23.95 9.86
CA THR A 32 -0.09 -23.39 11.05
C THR A 32 -1.29 -22.53 10.68
N GLU A 33 -1.30 -22.04 9.44
CA GLU A 33 -2.23 -21.04 8.93
C GLU A 33 -2.81 -21.49 7.59
N VAL A 34 -3.94 -20.88 7.21
CA VAL A 34 -4.63 -21.13 5.94
C VAL A 34 -4.66 -19.85 5.14
N ASP A 35 -4.28 -19.95 3.87
CA ASP A 35 -4.08 -18.83 2.95
C ASP A 35 -4.92 -19.05 1.67
N HIS A 36 -5.52 -17.97 1.15
CA HIS A 36 -6.34 -18.01 -0.08
C HIS A 36 -5.43 -17.94 -1.31
N ILE A 37 -5.61 -18.82 -2.28
CA ILE A 37 -4.77 -18.87 -3.48
C ILE A 37 -5.13 -17.71 -4.42
N GLY A 38 -6.42 -17.56 -4.71
CA GLY A 38 -7.00 -16.54 -5.59
C GLY A 38 -8.02 -15.66 -4.87
N ASP A 39 -9.30 -15.83 -5.21
CA ASP A 39 -10.40 -14.98 -4.74
C ASP A 39 -10.51 -15.01 -3.20
N PRO A 40 -10.47 -13.87 -2.49
CA PRO A 40 -10.61 -13.83 -1.04
C PRO A 40 -11.99 -14.26 -0.51
N GLU A 41 -13.03 -14.26 -1.35
CA GLU A 41 -14.39 -14.64 -0.95
C GLU A 41 -14.69 -16.13 -1.19
N ASP A 42 -13.87 -16.84 -1.97
CA ASP A 42 -14.02 -18.28 -2.18
C ASP A 42 -13.29 -19.10 -1.11
N HIS A 43 -14.08 -19.73 -0.23
CA HIS A 43 -13.58 -20.55 0.88
C HIS A 43 -13.61 -22.05 0.57
N GLY A 44 -13.71 -22.41 -0.71
CA GLY A 44 -13.62 -23.78 -1.19
C GLY A 44 -12.23 -24.37 -1.00
N ASP A 45 -12.15 -25.69 -0.82
CA ASP A 45 -10.90 -26.40 -0.54
C ASP A 45 -9.85 -26.19 -1.64
N HIS A 46 -10.30 -26.02 -2.88
CA HIS A 46 -9.44 -25.80 -4.03
C HIS A 46 -8.76 -24.41 -4.00
N ASN A 47 -9.37 -23.43 -3.34
CA ASN A 47 -8.85 -22.07 -3.21
C ASN A 47 -8.12 -21.83 -1.88
N LEU A 48 -8.11 -22.81 -0.97
CA LEU A 48 -7.42 -22.72 0.31
C LEU A 48 -6.17 -23.61 0.31
N ARG A 49 -5.12 -23.17 1.02
CA ARG A 49 -3.90 -23.96 1.24
C ARG A 49 -3.33 -23.78 2.62
N GLY A 50 -2.71 -24.84 3.15
CA GLY A 50 -1.94 -24.80 4.40
C GLY A 50 -0.57 -24.15 4.21
N VAL A 51 -0.24 -23.20 5.09
CA VAL A 51 1.00 -22.42 5.06
C VAL A 51 1.60 -22.27 6.46
N CYS A 52 2.93 -22.09 6.52
CA CYS A 52 3.59 -21.71 7.77
C CYS A 52 3.62 -20.19 7.92
N SER A 53 3.61 -19.71 9.17
CA SER A 53 3.59 -18.28 9.48
C SER A 53 4.71 -17.49 8.80
N ARG A 54 5.90 -18.08 8.62
CA ARG A 54 7.03 -17.43 7.91
C ARG A 54 6.74 -17.18 6.43
N CYS A 55 6.21 -18.19 5.73
CA CYS A 55 5.89 -18.04 4.30
C CYS A 55 4.66 -17.16 4.11
N HIS A 56 3.69 -17.24 5.02
CA HIS A 56 2.49 -16.42 5.00
C HIS A 56 2.81 -14.94 5.22
N ALA A 57 3.55 -14.61 6.29
CA ALA A 57 3.96 -13.24 6.59
C ALA A 57 4.75 -12.61 5.43
N HIS A 58 5.58 -13.39 4.74
CA HIS A 58 6.29 -12.88 3.57
C HIS A 58 5.36 -12.60 2.40
N ARG A 59 4.37 -13.46 2.13
CA ARG A 59 3.37 -13.24 1.08
C ARG A 59 2.54 -11.98 1.35
N THR A 60 2.04 -11.84 2.58
CA THR A 60 1.25 -10.67 2.98
C THR A 60 2.10 -9.41 3.02
N GLY A 61 3.37 -9.50 3.45
CA GLY A 61 4.33 -8.41 3.42
C GLY A 61 4.67 -7.93 2.01
N GLN A 62 4.78 -8.84 1.04
CA GLN A 62 4.93 -8.48 -0.38
C GLN A 62 3.67 -7.79 -0.93
N GLN A 63 2.47 -8.22 -0.55
CA GLN A 63 1.23 -7.54 -0.92
C GLN A 63 1.17 -6.13 -0.32
N GLY A 64 1.54 -5.98 0.96
CA GLY A 64 1.62 -4.67 1.63
C GLY A 64 2.66 -3.75 1.01
N ALA A 65 3.82 -4.27 0.61
CA ALA A 65 4.85 -3.50 -0.08
C ALA A 65 4.42 -3.08 -1.49
N ALA A 66 3.75 -3.96 -2.25
CA ALA A 66 3.19 -3.62 -3.56
C ALA A 66 2.11 -2.52 -3.44
N ALA A 67 1.21 -2.63 -2.47
CA ALA A 67 0.22 -1.59 -2.18
C ALA A 67 0.85 -0.27 -1.70
N SER A 68 1.88 -0.32 -0.86
CA SER A 68 2.59 0.87 -0.37
C SER A 68 3.44 1.54 -1.45
N ASN A 69 3.97 0.77 -2.40
CA ASN A 69 4.74 1.30 -3.52
C ASN A 69 3.81 1.91 -4.59
N ALA A 70 2.60 1.38 -4.74
CA ALA A 70 1.53 2.00 -5.54
C ALA A 70 0.96 3.26 -4.87
N ALA A 71 0.91 3.29 -3.54
CA ALA A 71 0.44 4.43 -2.75
C ALA A 71 1.52 5.50 -2.48
N ARG A 72 2.75 5.37 -3.02
CA ARG A 72 3.75 6.43 -2.92
C ARG A 72 3.24 7.63 -3.72
N PRO A 73 2.86 8.76 -3.07
CA PRO A 73 2.61 9.96 -3.82
C PRO A 73 3.93 10.35 -4.49
N THR A 74 3.90 10.50 -5.82
CA THR A 74 5.04 11.07 -6.52
C THR A 74 5.36 12.40 -5.84
N ARG A 75 6.63 12.64 -5.49
CA ARG A 75 7.11 13.94 -4.98
C ARG A 75 7.06 15.03 -6.07
N ARG A 76 5.96 15.15 -6.80
CA ARG A 76 5.64 16.42 -7.43
C ARG A 76 5.09 17.29 -6.33
N ARG A 77 5.93 18.19 -5.81
CA ARG A 77 5.43 19.37 -5.12
C ARG A 77 4.41 20.00 -6.08
N PRO A 78 3.13 20.14 -5.70
CA PRO A 78 2.25 20.99 -6.47
C PRO A 78 2.92 22.37 -6.52
N ASP A 79 3.02 22.94 -7.71
CA ASP A 79 3.31 24.35 -7.84
C ASP A 79 2.21 25.13 -7.09
N ARG A 80 2.54 26.34 -6.67
CA ARG A 80 1.91 27.08 -5.57
C ARG A 80 0.48 27.52 -5.94
N GLY A 81 -0.47 26.59 -5.96
CA GLY A 81 -1.90 26.82 -6.12
C GLY A 81 -2.59 26.98 -4.75
N ALA A 82 -3.25 28.13 -4.58
CA ALA A 82 -3.95 28.65 -3.41
C ALA A 82 -4.42 27.65 -2.32
N HIS A 83 -3.99 27.92 -1.08
CA HIS A 83 -4.60 27.42 0.15
C HIS A 83 -5.87 28.22 0.44
N PRO A 84 -6.98 27.58 0.87
CA PRO A 84 -8.26 28.23 1.16
C PRO A 84 -8.23 28.99 2.50
N GLY A 85 -7.33 29.97 2.59
CA GLY A 85 -7.31 31.02 3.60
C GLY A 85 -7.42 32.43 2.99
N LEU A 86 -7.56 32.54 1.66
CA LEU A 86 -7.82 33.80 0.98
C LEU A 86 -9.31 33.88 0.67
N ILE A 87 -10.06 34.46 1.59
CA ILE A 87 -11.32 35.11 1.24
C ILE A 87 -11.01 36.13 0.15
N VAL A 88 -11.51 35.90 -1.07
CA VAL A 88 -11.63 36.96 -2.05
C VAL A 88 -12.71 37.92 -1.53
N THR A 89 -12.29 38.99 -0.86
CA THR A 89 -13.15 40.16 -0.72
C THR A 89 -13.01 40.93 -2.02
N ASP A 90 -14.05 40.87 -2.84
CA ASP A 90 -14.23 41.79 -3.96
C ASP A 90 -14.33 43.22 -3.39
N GLY A 91 -13.53 44.15 -3.91
CA GLY A 91 -13.54 45.54 -3.44
C GLY A 91 -12.32 46.36 -3.83
N ASP A 92 -12.37 46.90 -5.06
CA ASP A 92 -11.98 48.27 -5.43
C ASP A 92 -10.56 48.82 -5.12
N GLY A 93 -9.87 49.25 -6.19
CA GLY A 93 -9.16 50.54 -6.15
C GLY A 93 -7.63 50.57 -6.23
N GLY A 94 -7.12 51.04 -7.38
CA GLY A 94 -5.87 51.83 -7.50
C GLY A 94 -4.57 51.04 -7.46
N GLY A 95 -3.74 51.00 -8.50
CA GLY A 95 -3.23 52.15 -9.24
C GLY A 95 -1.80 52.46 -8.75
N GLY A 96 -0.81 52.36 -9.63
CA GLY A 96 0.55 52.87 -9.36
C GLY A 96 1.65 51.92 -9.82
N GLY A 97 2.05 52.06 -11.08
CA GLY A 97 3.22 51.37 -11.62
C GLY A 97 4.54 51.79 -10.96
N CYS A 98 5.54 50.93 -11.09
CA CYS A 98 6.94 51.30 -10.87
C CYS A 98 7.80 50.71 -12.01
N PRO A 99 8.72 51.51 -12.60
CA PRO A 99 9.42 51.22 -13.85
C PRO A 99 10.58 50.21 -13.69
N PRO A 100 11.10 49.66 -14.80
CA PRO A 100 12.26 48.77 -14.78
C PRO A 100 13.56 49.58 -14.75
N GLY A 101 14.51 49.23 -13.88
CA GLY A 101 15.81 49.89 -13.95
C GLY A 101 16.86 49.40 -12.97
N ARG A 102 17.89 48.76 -13.56
CA ARG A 102 19.24 48.39 -13.08
C ARG A 102 19.33 47.12 -12.23
N GLY A 103 20.09 46.07 -12.58
CA GLY A 103 21.25 46.00 -13.46
C GLY A 103 22.52 45.85 -12.63
N ALA A 104 23.21 44.73 -12.86
CA ALA A 104 24.60 44.40 -12.51
C ALA A 104 24.94 44.19 -11.02
N PHE A 105 25.46 42.99 -10.67
CA PHE A 105 26.90 42.78 -10.45
C PHE A 105 27.25 41.27 -10.48
N SER A 106 28.25 40.94 -11.28
CA SER A 106 28.89 39.62 -11.43
C SER A 106 30.25 39.60 -10.73
N GLY A 107 30.70 38.41 -10.31
CA GLY A 107 32.10 38.10 -9.93
C GLY A 107 32.36 38.23 -8.43
N GLY A 108 33.04 37.31 -7.73
CA GLY A 108 34.07 36.35 -8.15
C GLY A 108 35.38 36.75 -7.49
N GLY A 109 35.98 35.88 -6.67
CA GLY A 109 37.29 36.07 -6.03
C GLY A 109 37.25 35.95 -4.52
#